data_AF-A0A318HSH9-F1
#
_entry.id   AF-A0A318HSH9-F1
#
_cell.length_a   1.000
_cell.length_b   1.000
_cell.length_c   1.000
_cell.angle_alpha   90.00
_cell.angle_beta   90.00
_cell.angle_gamma   90.00
#
_symmetry.space_group_name_H-M   'P 1'
#
loop_
_entity.id
_entity.type
_entity.pdbx_description
1 polymer ?
#
loop_
_entity_poly.entity_id
_entity_poly.type
_entity_poly.pdbx_seq_one_letter_code
_entity_poly.pdbx_strand_id
1 'polypeptide(L)'
;MKKNVKMANVIAPMIWLCVLLICACSQQEYDVGVSLPDEVTNRDAQRFVEALNASTDQQPVFQSLTKDKQVYFEDIRLCNSSMHGMVFIVPFANEGAEMISGALYYPVGFTQLDNECVELNNKLKSPQVVTAETLNNDIPITQRFLYSNDFTILSDKGLQVDNGLKTYEFLKDSMMQLTQEQLPRTRFENPYTEGAKAVFKFSYTSSYMGTPDGNCHGVKHSTIEEWAKEALWRSDIPPSYCKVEKEWYENKIVIIIDCDILYRKCQDPREFAMHYSKMLQQVAIEHWINMIVQVTYQIHGTYRLGWGGGTGGSTGEHKPKPSDGPYVDNYASGVTPKNAIPEECDSLPYSNKAKSAMKEMLDSLFSLKPYKGAKYNYIDFSQYKKIIKEHGNIEHASAIEVYDDNRHYMVEPEKGGLSDRAKYHYGPYTKYIIHNHPNFTPPSAKDLLNLCLAAANPECTNICGSIVFIDENTYYALIINDRNKAAAMFKEIENEVDDTTNDFKLDGKCSKVLELYKENLNFKSSHDIAIARLSTIINHFNGGISIVKCHITDKSDYTTYGSEKISYKPIKC
;
A
#
# COMPACT_ATOMS: atom_id res chain seq x y z
N MET A 1 -80.17 27.53 30.49
CA MET A 1 -79.27 27.91 29.37
C MET A 1 -78.19 26.84 29.21
N LYS A 2 -78.26 26.05 28.13
CA LYS A 2 -77.22 25.06 27.76
C LYS A 2 -76.03 25.80 27.14
N LYS A 3 -74.83 25.67 27.69
CA LYS A 3 -73.59 26.16 27.07
C LYS A 3 -73.01 25.06 26.19
N ASN A 4 -73.08 25.27 24.87
CA ASN A 4 -72.36 24.51 23.86
C ASN A 4 -70.85 24.74 24.03
N VAL A 5 -70.15 23.76 24.60
CA VAL A 5 -68.69 23.70 24.49
C VAL A 5 -68.40 23.11 23.11
N LYS A 6 -67.80 23.91 22.23
CA LYS A 6 -67.42 23.53 20.88
C LYS A 6 -66.48 22.31 20.94
N MET A 7 -66.88 21.22 20.28
CA MET A 7 -66.06 20.00 20.04
C MET A 7 -64.76 20.25 19.23
N ALA A 8 -64.43 21.50 18.89
CA ALA A 8 -63.27 21.84 18.08
C ALA A 8 -61.93 21.80 18.84
N ASN A 9 -61.93 21.82 20.19
CA ASN A 9 -60.69 21.90 20.98
C ASN A 9 -60.14 20.55 21.46
N VAL A 10 -60.78 19.43 21.14
CA VAL A 10 -60.29 18.08 21.51
C VAL A 10 -59.70 17.33 20.30
N ILE A 11 -60.07 17.74 19.08
CA ILE A 11 -59.68 17.03 17.85
C ILE A 11 -58.24 17.39 17.44
N ALA A 12 -57.81 18.64 17.64
CA ALA A 12 -56.45 19.09 17.28
C ALA A 12 -55.31 18.36 18.03
N PRO A 13 -55.34 18.19 19.37
CA PRO A 13 -54.30 17.43 20.07
C PRO A 13 -54.37 15.92 19.80
N MET A 14 -55.55 15.38 19.45
CA MET A 14 -55.73 13.96 19.15
C MET A 14 -55.20 13.59 17.76
N ILE A 15 -55.32 14.48 16.77
CA ILE A 15 -54.70 14.32 15.45
C ILE A 15 -53.18 14.36 15.54
N TRP A 16 -52.60 15.25 16.35
CA TRP A 16 -51.15 15.30 16.58
C TRP A 16 -50.61 14.07 17.33
N LEU A 17 -51.39 13.52 18.28
CA LEU A 17 -51.04 12.26 18.96
C LEU A 17 -51.09 11.07 17.99
N CYS A 18 -52.07 11.01 17.07
CA CYS A 18 -52.13 9.98 16.03
C CYS A 18 -51.00 10.11 15.01
N VAL A 19 -50.60 11.33 14.61
CA VAL A 19 -49.45 11.54 13.71
C VAL A 19 -48.14 11.14 14.40
N LEU A 20 -47.97 11.41 15.69
CA LEU A 20 -46.81 10.97 16.47
C LEU A 20 -46.80 9.44 16.69
N LEU A 21 -47.96 8.80 16.86
CA LEU A 21 -48.07 7.34 16.96
C LEU A 21 -47.85 6.62 15.62
N ILE A 22 -48.24 7.22 14.48
CA ILE A 22 -47.98 6.68 13.13
C ILE A 22 -46.51 6.91 12.73
N CYS A 23 -45.88 8.02 13.15
CA CYS A 23 -44.43 8.22 13.00
C CYS A 23 -43.61 7.31 13.92
N ALA A 24 -44.12 6.97 15.11
CA ALA A 24 -43.49 5.99 16.01
C ALA A 24 -43.71 4.53 15.56
N CYS A 25 -44.78 4.23 14.83
CA CYS A 25 -45.02 2.90 14.22
C CYS A 25 -44.38 2.73 12.83
N SER A 26 -43.74 3.77 12.28
CA SER A 26 -42.96 3.66 11.02
C SER A 26 -41.45 3.61 11.25
N GLN A 27 -40.99 3.73 12.50
CA GLN A 27 -39.76 3.06 12.93
C GLN A 27 -40.07 1.59 13.19
N GLN A 28 -40.43 0.88 12.13
CA GLN A 28 -40.20 -0.56 12.11
C GLN A 28 -38.68 -0.69 12.12
N GLU A 29 -38.14 -1.10 13.26
CA GLU A 29 -36.76 -1.56 13.40
C GLU A 29 -36.45 -2.43 12.18
N TYR A 30 -35.43 -2.05 11.42
CA TYR A 30 -34.83 -2.86 10.36
C TYR A 30 -34.11 -4.06 11.00
N ASP A 31 -34.86 -4.87 11.75
CA ASP A 31 -34.38 -6.12 12.34
C ASP A 31 -34.85 -7.28 11.48
N VAL A 32 -34.64 -7.15 10.16
CA VAL A 32 -34.82 -8.25 9.22
C VAL A 32 -33.44 -8.79 8.91
N GLY A 33 -32.93 -9.63 9.82
CA GLY A 33 -31.77 -10.46 9.54
C GLY A 33 -31.97 -11.27 8.27
N VAL A 34 -30.90 -11.56 7.56
CA VAL A 34 -30.96 -12.41 6.36
C VAL A 34 -31.21 -13.84 6.83
N SER A 35 -32.24 -14.49 6.30
CA SER A 35 -32.51 -15.91 6.54
C SER A 35 -32.08 -16.74 5.33
N LEU A 36 -31.57 -17.95 5.58
CA LEU A 36 -31.36 -18.91 4.51
C LEU A 36 -32.69 -19.42 3.95
N PRO A 37 -32.76 -19.74 2.65
CA PRO A 37 -33.84 -20.57 2.10
C PRO A 37 -33.90 -21.95 2.77
N ASP A 38 -35.09 -22.52 2.90
CA ASP A 38 -35.35 -23.80 3.60
C ASP A 38 -34.56 -24.99 3.03
N GLU A 39 -34.11 -24.91 1.77
CA GLU A 39 -33.43 -25.97 1.03
C GLU A 39 -31.90 -25.94 1.15
N VAL A 40 -31.32 -24.92 1.81
CA VAL A 40 -29.85 -24.78 1.92
C VAL A 40 -29.30 -25.69 3.00
N THR A 41 -28.49 -26.68 2.59
CA THR A 41 -27.83 -27.63 3.48
C THR A 41 -26.36 -27.29 3.72
N ASN A 42 -25.80 -26.38 2.93
CA ASN A 42 -24.41 -25.99 3.01
C ASN A 42 -24.07 -25.28 4.34
N ARG A 43 -23.18 -25.90 5.12
CA ARG A 43 -22.73 -25.39 6.42
C ARG A 43 -21.97 -24.06 6.33
N ASP A 44 -21.24 -23.82 5.25
CA ASP A 44 -20.55 -22.54 5.06
C ASP A 44 -21.54 -21.40 4.78
N ALA A 45 -22.67 -21.70 4.13
CA ALA A 45 -23.76 -20.75 3.97
C ALA A 45 -24.42 -20.39 5.30
N GLN A 46 -24.63 -21.39 6.17
CA GLN A 46 -25.13 -21.18 7.54
C GLN A 46 -24.18 -20.28 8.34
N ARG A 47 -22.87 -20.59 8.33
CA ARG A 47 -21.84 -19.75 8.97
C ARG A 47 -21.80 -18.33 8.40
N PHE A 48 -21.93 -18.18 7.08
CA PHE A 48 -21.97 -16.87 6.45
C PHE A 48 -23.17 -16.05 6.93
N VAL A 49 -24.36 -16.64 6.96
CA VAL A 49 -25.57 -15.96 7.43
C VAL A 49 -25.51 -15.63 8.92
N GLU A 50 -24.97 -16.53 9.75
CA GLU A 50 -24.69 -16.23 11.16
C GLU A 50 -23.74 -15.04 11.31
N ALA A 51 -22.65 -15.01 10.54
CA ALA A 51 -21.68 -13.91 10.56
C ALA A 51 -22.27 -12.59 10.04
N LEU A 52 -23.10 -12.67 8.98
CA LEU A 52 -23.79 -11.51 8.43
C LEU A 52 -24.81 -10.94 9.41
N ASN A 53 -25.57 -11.81 10.09
CA ASN A 53 -26.53 -11.38 11.08
C ASN A 53 -25.86 -10.80 12.33
N ALA A 54 -24.68 -11.32 12.71
CA ALA A 54 -23.87 -10.76 13.78
C ALA A 54 -23.20 -9.41 13.44
N SER A 55 -22.96 -9.14 12.14
CA SER A 55 -22.33 -7.92 11.64
C SER A 55 -23.38 -6.92 11.13
N THR A 56 -24.01 -6.18 12.04
CA THR A 56 -25.13 -5.26 11.74
C THR A 56 -24.78 -4.16 10.73
N ASP A 57 -23.50 -3.76 10.65
CA ASP A 57 -22.98 -2.81 9.66
C ASP A 57 -22.85 -3.41 8.25
N GLN A 58 -22.73 -4.74 8.14
CA GLN A 58 -22.56 -5.44 6.88
C GLN A 58 -23.88 -5.94 6.26
N GLN A 59 -24.97 -6.04 7.03
CA GLN A 59 -26.27 -6.43 6.47
C GLN A 59 -26.78 -5.45 5.39
N PRO A 60 -26.77 -4.11 5.59
CA PRO A 60 -27.21 -3.17 4.57
C PRO A 60 -26.28 -3.18 3.34
N VAL A 61 -24.98 -3.41 3.56
CA VAL A 61 -23.99 -3.55 2.48
C VAL A 61 -24.32 -4.77 1.62
N PHE A 62 -24.58 -5.92 2.26
CA PHE A 62 -24.97 -7.14 1.56
C PHE A 62 -26.26 -6.93 0.76
N GLN A 63 -27.33 -6.43 1.40
CA GLN A 63 -28.61 -6.17 0.74
C GLN A 63 -28.48 -5.22 -0.45
N SER A 64 -27.65 -4.18 -0.33
CA SER A 64 -27.37 -3.26 -1.43
C SER A 64 -26.63 -3.93 -2.58
N LEU A 65 -25.60 -4.73 -2.28
CA LEU A 65 -24.77 -5.39 -3.29
C LEU A 65 -25.47 -6.59 -3.96
N THR A 66 -26.45 -7.19 -3.29
CA THR A 66 -27.26 -8.31 -3.81
C THR A 66 -28.64 -7.88 -4.30
N LYS A 67 -28.92 -6.57 -4.32
CA LYS A 67 -30.13 -6.04 -4.94
C LYS A 67 -30.20 -6.48 -6.40
N ASP A 68 -31.36 -6.97 -6.82
CA ASP A 68 -31.64 -7.45 -8.19
C ASP A 68 -30.71 -8.61 -8.62
N LYS A 69 -30.21 -9.39 -7.65
CA LYS A 69 -29.34 -10.56 -7.87
C LYS A 69 -29.86 -11.79 -7.14
N GLN A 70 -29.69 -12.95 -7.77
CA GLN A 70 -29.89 -14.25 -7.14
C GLN A 70 -28.57 -14.72 -6.50
N VAL A 71 -28.59 -14.94 -5.19
CA VAL A 71 -27.45 -15.48 -4.44
C VAL A 71 -27.52 -17.00 -4.39
N TYR A 72 -26.41 -17.67 -4.71
CA TYR A 72 -26.31 -19.14 -4.71
C TYR A 72 -25.79 -19.61 -3.35
N PHE A 73 -26.66 -19.59 -2.34
CA PHE A 73 -26.30 -19.95 -0.96
C PHE A 73 -25.69 -21.35 -0.84
N GLU A 74 -26.25 -22.35 -1.54
CA GLU A 74 -25.73 -23.72 -1.49
C GLU A 74 -24.30 -23.85 -2.04
N ASP A 75 -23.81 -22.86 -2.78
CA ASP A 75 -22.48 -22.83 -3.36
C ASP A 75 -21.51 -21.87 -2.65
N ILE A 76 -21.92 -21.28 -1.53
CA ILE A 76 -21.03 -20.50 -0.67
C ILE A 76 -19.89 -21.37 -0.18
N ARG A 77 -18.67 -20.84 -0.20
CA ARG A 77 -17.48 -21.53 0.29
C ARG A 77 -16.72 -20.66 1.26
N LEU A 78 -16.29 -21.26 2.37
CA LEU A 78 -15.28 -20.68 3.24
C LEU A 78 -13.90 -21.24 2.86
N CYS A 79 -12.93 -20.37 2.58
CA CYS A 79 -11.57 -20.80 2.31
C CYS A 79 -10.55 -19.87 2.98
N ASN A 80 -9.31 -20.35 3.06
CA ASN A 80 -8.18 -19.52 3.44
C ASN A 80 -7.49 -18.98 2.18
N SER A 81 -7.46 -17.67 2.04
CA SER A 81 -6.84 -16.95 0.93
C SER A 81 -5.58 -16.24 1.39
N SER A 82 -4.51 -16.35 0.62
CA SER A 82 -3.33 -15.50 0.82
C SER A 82 -3.64 -14.01 0.72
N MET A 83 -4.70 -13.60 0.02
CA MET A 83 -5.04 -12.18 -0.14
C MET A 83 -5.89 -11.62 1.01
N HIS A 84 -6.85 -12.42 1.49
CA HIS A 84 -7.91 -11.95 2.40
C HIS A 84 -7.87 -12.60 3.78
N GLY A 85 -7.02 -13.62 3.99
CA GLY A 85 -7.15 -14.55 5.11
C GLY A 85 -8.37 -15.45 4.91
N MET A 86 -9.09 -15.75 6.00
CA MET A 86 -10.36 -16.46 5.90
C MET A 86 -11.41 -15.61 5.16
N VAL A 87 -12.03 -16.16 4.13
CA VAL A 87 -12.94 -15.45 3.24
C VAL A 87 -14.12 -16.34 2.83
N PHE A 88 -15.32 -15.78 2.88
CA PHE A 88 -16.51 -16.36 2.25
C PHE A 88 -16.58 -15.91 0.79
N ILE A 89 -16.72 -16.87 -0.12
CA ILE A 89 -17.00 -16.63 -1.52
C ILE A 89 -18.49 -16.86 -1.72
N VAL A 90 -19.21 -15.81 -2.09
CA VAL A 90 -20.68 -15.82 -2.21
C VAL A 90 -21.07 -15.58 -3.68
N PRO A 91 -21.34 -16.65 -4.46
CA PRO A 91 -21.65 -16.52 -5.88
C PRO A 91 -23.04 -15.89 -6.10
N PHE A 92 -23.15 -15.11 -7.18
CA PHE A 92 -24.42 -14.50 -7.58
C PHE A 92 -24.62 -14.49 -9.10
N ALA A 93 -25.87 -14.48 -9.51
CA ALA A 93 -26.32 -14.15 -10.87
C ALA A 93 -27.22 -12.92 -10.84
N ASN A 94 -27.44 -12.30 -11.99
CA ASN A 94 -28.53 -11.33 -12.13
C ASN A 94 -29.87 -12.04 -11.89
N GLU A 95 -30.84 -11.35 -11.30
CA GLU A 95 -32.15 -11.93 -11.01
C GLU A 95 -32.81 -12.49 -12.30
N GLY A 96 -33.28 -13.74 -12.24
CA GLY A 96 -33.87 -14.44 -13.37
C GLY A 96 -32.88 -14.99 -14.40
N ALA A 97 -31.57 -14.79 -14.21
CA ALA A 97 -30.53 -15.42 -15.03
C ALA A 97 -30.00 -16.69 -14.36
N GLU A 98 -29.84 -17.76 -15.14
CA GLU A 98 -29.22 -19.01 -14.65
C GLU A 98 -27.68 -18.96 -14.61
N MET A 99 -27.09 -17.92 -15.22
CA MET A 99 -25.65 -17.79 -15.38
C MET A 99 -25.04 -16.96 -14.24
N ILE A 100 -24.13 -17.57 -13.49
CA ILE A 100 -23.32 -16.90 -12.48
C ILE A 100 -22.48 -15.82 -13.16
N SER A 101 -22.68 -14.58 -12.72
CA SER A 101 -22.07 -13.37 -13.27
C SER A 101 -21.00 -12.77 -12.35
N GLY A 102 -20.85 -13.30 -11.13
CA GLY A 102 -19.81 -12.89 -10.21
C GLY A 102 -19.93 -13.52 -8.82
N ALA A 103 -19.11 -13.04 -7.90
CA ALA A 103 -19.16 -13.40 -6.49
C ALA A 103 -18.77 -12.23 -5.58
N LEU A 104 -19.29 -12.24 -4.35
CA LEU A 104 -18.82 -11.37 -3.28
C LEU A 104 -17.77 -12.13 -2.46
N TYR A 105 -16.57 -11.57 -2.35
CA TYR A 105 -15.51 -12.06 -1.49
C TYR A 105 -15.59 -11.30 -0.17
N TYR A 106 -16.09 -11.95 0.87
CA TYR A 106 -16.31 -11.38 2.22
C TYR A 106 -15.22 -11.87 3.19
N PRO A 107 -14.19 -11.07 3.49
CA PRO A 107 -13.21 -11.45 4.50
C PRO A 107 -13.86 -11.50 5.88
N VAL A 108 -13.49 -12.50 6.68
CA VAL A 108 -14.02 -12.69 8.04
C VAL A 108 -12.88 -12.71 9.05
N GLY A 109 -13.10 -12.06 10.20
CA GLY A 109 -12.15 -12.16 11.31
C GLY A 109 -12.11 -13.57 11.89
N PHE A 110 -10.91 -14.03 12.26
CA PHE A 110 -10.74 -15.36 12.83
C PHE A 110 -9.60 -15.36 13.86
N THR A 111 -9.70 -16.30 14.80
CA THR A 111 -8.62 -16.66 15.71
C THR A 111 -8.13 -18.03 15.31
N GLN A 112 -6.81 -18.16 15.19
CA GLN A 112 -6.19 -19.43 14.86
C GLN A 112 -6.11 -20.33 16.10
N LEU A 113 -6.60 -21.56 15.98
CA LEU A 113 -6.54 -22.61 17.01
C LEU A 113 -5.44 -23.63 16.69
N ASP A 114 -5.30 -24.66 17.52
CA ASP A 114 -4.40 -25.79 17.26
C ASP A 114 -4.92 -26.71 16.15
N ASN A 115 -4.01 -27.50 15.57
CA ASN A 115 -4.30 -28.46 14.50
C ASN A 115 -5.00 -27.85 13.27
N GLU A 116 -4.53 -26.68 12.82
CA GLU A 116 -5.05 -25.96 11.64
C GLU A 116 -6.56 -25.63 11.68
N CYS A 117 -7.16 -25.68 12.87
CA CYS A 117 -8.52 -25.22 13.10
C CYS A 117 -8.52 -23.70 13.29
N VAL A 118 -9.63 -23.06 12.95
CA VAL A 118 -9.88 -21.64 13.20
C VAL A 118 -11.25 -21.44 13.83
N GLU A 119 -11.33 -20.45 14.71
CA GLU A 119 -12.58 -19.95 15.24
C GLU A 119 -12.92 -18.64 14.55
N LEU A 120 -14.08 -18.58 13.88
CA LEU A 120 -14.56 -17.34 13.29
C LEU A 120 -15.09 -16.43 14.38
N ASN A 121 -14.68 -15.16 14.37
CA ASN A 121 -15.21 -14.18 15.32
C ASN A 121 -16.49 -13.49 14.82
N ASN A 122 -17.03 -13.95 13.69
CA ASN A 122 -18.24 -13.47 13.04
C ASN A 122 -18.27 -11.97 12.73
N LYS A 123 -17.09 -11.33 12.63
CA LYS A 123 -16.94 -9.95 12.16
C LYS A 123 -16.57 -9.95 10.68
N LEU A 124 -17.54 -9.70 9.84
CA LEU A 124 -17.33 -9.51 8.40
C LEU A 124 -16.66 -8.16 8.15
N LYS A 125 -15.73 -8.14 7.19
CA LYS A 125 -15.13 -6.91 6.65
C LYS A 125 -15.82 -6.51 5.35
N SER A 126 -15.48 -5.33 4.83
CA SER A 126 -15.97 -4.86 3.54
C SER A 126 -15.71 -5.90 2.42
N PRO A 127 -16.73 -6.27 1.64
CA PRO A 127 -16.58 -7.25 0.58
C PRO A 127 -15.89 -6.66 -0.65
N GLN A 128 -15.18 -7.52 -1.38
CA GLN A 128 -14.77 -7.26 -2.75
C GLN A 128 -15.79 -7.88 -3.71
N VAL A 129 -16.40 -7.07 -4.57
CA VAL A 129 -17.26 -7.55 -5.66
C VAL A 129 -16.37 -8.03 -6.80
N VAL A 130 -16.54 -9.26 -7.26
CA VAL A 130 -15.76 -9.82 -8.37
C VAL A 130 -16.71 -10.22 -9.49
N THR A 131 -16.71 -9.42 -10.56
CA THR A 131 -17.34 -9.71 -11.85
C THR A 131 -16.28 -9.99 -12.91
N ALA A 132 -16.68 -10.36 -14.13
CA ALA A 132 -15.74 -10.51 -15.23
C ALA A 132 -14.95 -9.21 -15.46
N GLU A 133 -15.58 -8.05 -15.35
CA GLU A 133 -14.90 -6.75 -15.49
C GLU A 133 -13.84 -6.55 -14.40
N THR A 134 -14.22 -6.69 -13.13
CA THR A 134 -13.28 -6.50 -12.01
C THR A 134 -12.14 -7.51 -12.05
N LEU A 135 -12.41 -8.78 -12.40
CA LEU A 135 -11.39 -9.82 -12.52
C LEU A 135 -10.38 -9.48 -13.63
N ASN A 136 -10.87 -9.03 -14.79
CA ASN A 136 -10.03 -8.79 -15.97
C ASN A 136 -9.36 -7.41 -15.97
N ASN A 137 -9.83 -6.44 -15.17
CA ASN A 137 -9.30 -5.08 -15.17
C ASN A 137 -8.64 -4.68 -13.84
N ASP A 138 -9.26 -5.01 -12.71
CA ASP A 138 -8.87 -4.45 -11.41
C ASP A 138 -8.00 -5.42 -10.58
N ILE A 139 -8.27 -6.73 -10.68
CA ILE A 139 -7.48 -7.75 -9.99
C ILE A 139 -6.09 -7.82 -10.66
N PRO A 140 -4.98 -7.81 -9.90
CA PRO A 140 -3.65 -8.00 -10.48
C PRO A 140 -3.51 -9.33 -11.23
N ILE A 141 -2.89 -9.32 -12.41
CA ILE A 141 -2.68 -10.52 -13.25
C ILE A 141 -2.02 -11.69 -12.50
N THR A 142 -1.18 -11.38 -11.50
CA THR A 142 -0.49 -12.33 -10.61
C THR A 142 -1.42 -13.08 -9.63
N GLN A 143 -2.72 -12.78 -9.66
CA GLN A 143 -3.74 -13.38 -8.79
C GLN A 143 -4.97 -13.90 -9.57
N ARG A 144 -5.13 -13.52 -10.86
CA ARG A 144 -6.34 -13.81 -11.63
C ARG A 144 -6.61 -15.29 -11.87
N PHE A 145 -5.59 -16.16 -11.83
CA PHE A 145 -5.81 -17.60 -11.93
C PHE A 145 -6.56 -18.12 -10.69
N LEU A 146 -6.20 -17.68 -9.49
CA LEU A 146 -6.89 -18.13 -8.26
C LEU A 146 -8.37 -17.75 -8.26
N TYR A 147 -8.69 -16.52 -8.68
CA TYR A 147 -10.09 -16.09 -8.85
C TYR A 147 -10.79 -16.87 -9.97
N SER A 148 -10.15 -17.04 -11.13
CA SER A 148 -10.76 -17.79 -12.24
C SER A 148 -11.06 -19.24 -11.86
N ASN A 149 -10.16 -19.86 -11.09
CA ASN A 149 -10.32 -21.23 -10.63
C ASN A 149 -11.51 -21.38 -9.65
N ASP A 150 -11.82 -20.38 -8.82
CA ASP A 150 -13.03 -20.43 -7.98
C ASP A 150 -14.31 -20.54 -8.83
N PHE A 151 -14.36 -19.86 -9.96
CA PHE A 151 -15.46 -19.94 -10.93
C PHE A 151 -15.44 -21.23 -11.76
N THR A 152 -14.25 -21.76 -12.06
CA THR A 152 -14.10 -23.08 -12.69
C THR A 152 -14.67 -24.18 -11.78
N ILE A 153 -14.44 -24.14 -10.46
CA ILE A 153 -15.01 -25.09 -9.49
C ILE A 153 -16.54 -25.09 -9.55
N LEU A 154 -17.18 -23.93 -9.70
CA LEU A 154 -18.64 -23.84 -9.86
C LEU A 154 -19.10 -24.46 -11.19
N SER A 155 -18.35 -24.22 -12.27
CA SER A 155 -18.59 -24.85 -13.57
C SER A 155 -18.44 -26.38 -13.51
N ASP A 156 -17.46 -26.89 -12.76
CA ASP A 156 -17.22 -28.33 -12.57
C ASP A 156 -18.33 -29.00 -11.76
N LYS A 157 -19.06 -28.25 -10.92
CA LYS A 157 -20.29 -28.70 -10.26
C LYS A 157 -21.52 -28.71 -11.20
N GLY A 158 -21.38 -28.23 -12.44
CA GLY A 158 -22.47 -28.18 -13.43
C GLY A 158 -23.24 -26.86 -13.47
N LEU A 159 -22.80 -25.82 -12.74
CA LEU A 159 -23.44 -24.51 -12.79
C LEU A 159 -23.03 -23.76 -14.06
N GLN A 160 -23.95 -22.96 -14.61
CA GLN A 160 -23.61 -22.08 -15.72
C GLN A 160 -22.87 -20.85 -15.19
N VAL A 161 -21.68 -20.61 -15.73
CA VAL A 161 -20.79 -19.53 -15.28
C VAL A 161 -20.32 -18.73 -16.48
N ASP A 162 -20.36 -17.40 -16.38
CA ASP A 162 -19.83 -16.50 -17.40
C ASP A 162 -18.37 -16.88 -17.73
N ASN A 163 -18.09 -17.09 -19.03
CA ASN A 163 -16.75 -17.45 -19.49
C ASN A 163 -15.71 -16.36 -19.21
N GLY A 164 -16.13 -15.09 -19.11
CA GLY A 164 -15.26 -13.97 -18.74
C GLY A 164 -14.65 -14.12 -17.34
N LEU A 165 -15.33 -14.84 -16.43
CA LEU A 165 -14.85 -15.16 -15.09
C LEU A 165 -13.82 -16.29 -15.07
N LYS A 166 -13.74 -17.09 -16.14
CA LYS A 166 -12.84 -18.26 -16.27
C LYS A 166 -11.64 -17.97 -17.19
N THR A 167 -11.48 -16.73 -17.63
CA THR A 167 -10.51 -16.31 -18.66
C THR A 167 -9.07 -16.75 -18.38
N TYR A 168 -8.66 -16.85 -17.10
CA TYR A 168 -7.29 -17.19 -16.74
C TYR A 168 -7.07 -18.65 -16.34
N GLU A 169 -8.07 -19.52 -16.52
CA GLU A 169 -7.93 -20.96 -16.23
C GLU A 169 -6.84 -21.63 -17.07
N PHE A 170 -6.52 -21.09 -18.26
CA PHE A 170 -5.43 -21.60 -19.10
C PHE A 170 -4.07 -21.60 -18.37
N LEU A 171 -3.88 -20.75 -17.35
CA LEU A 171 -2.65 -20.70 -16.54
C LEU A 171 -2.45 -21.93 -15.65
N LYS A 172 -3.45 -22.81 -15.52
CA LYS A 172 -3.33 -24.07 -14.76
C LYS A 172 -2.15 -24.92 -15.25
N ASP A 173 -2.00 -25.02 -16.56
CA ASP A 173 -1.00 -25.88 -17.23
C ASP A 173 -0.06 -25.06 -18.13
N SER A 174 -0.05 -23.73 -17.99
CA SER A 174 0.74 -22.84 -18.84
C SER A 174 1.32 -21.67 -18.07
N MET A 175 2.11 -20.85 -18.75
CA MET A 175 2.67 -19.63 -18.20
C MET A 175 2.43 -18.47 -19.13
N MET A 176 2.30 -17.29 -18.52
CA MET A 176 2.23 -16.02 -19.21
C MET A 176 3.43 -15.18 -18.83
N GLN A 177 4.09 -14.61 -19.82
CA GLN A 177 5.11 -13.60 -19.56
C GLN A 177 4.42 -12.31 -19.13
N LEU A 178 4.83 -11.77 -17.99
CA LEU A 178 4.30 -10.51 -17.47
C LEU A 178 5.12 -9.34 -18.01
N THR A 179 4.45 -8.24 -18.34
CA THR A 179 5.11 -6.97 -18.61
C THR A 179 5.68 -6.39 -17.31
N GLN A 180 6.62 -5.43 -17.41
CA GLN A 180 7.24 -4.83 -16.22
C GLN A 180 6.23 -4.13 -15.30
N GLU A 181 5.12 -3.65 -15.85
CA GLU A 181 3.98 -3.03 -15.14
C GLU A 181 3.13 -4.06 -14.37
N GLN A 182 3.11 -5.30 -14.87
CA GLN A 182 2.37 -6.43 -14.32
C GLN A 182 3.14 -7.19 -13.23
N LEU A 183 4.46 -6.99 -13.15
CA LEU A 183 5.31 -7.66 -12.17
C LEU A 183 4.97 -7.18 -10.74
N PRO A 184 4.84 -8.11 -9.78
CA PRO A 184 4.66 -7.76 -8.39
C PRO A 184 5.93 -7.05 -7.91
N ARG A 185 5.79 -5.96 -7.14
CA ARG A 185 6.93 -5.21 -6.60
C ARG A 185 7.64 -6.07 -5.54
N THR A 186 8.63 -6.84 -5.94
CA THR A 186 9.50 -7.62 -5.06
C THR A 186 10.46 -6.66 -4.34
N ARG A 187 10.51 -6.74 -3.01
CA ARG A 187 11.59 -6.15 -2.21
C ARG A 187 12.75 -7.14 -2.15
N PHE A 188 13.45 -7.47 -3.25
CA PHE A 188 14.61 -8.36 -3.11
C PHE A 188 15.88 -7.99 -3.89
N GLU A 189 16.94 -7.98 -3.07
CA GLU A 189 18.39 -8.06 -3.20
C GLU A 189 19.09 -7.54 -4.47
N ASN A 190 20.09 -6.71 -4.21
CA ASN A 190 20.99 -6.13 -5.18
C ASN A 190 21.84 -7.24 -5.83
N PRO A 191 21.66 -7.53 -7.13
CA PRO A 191 22.41 -8.58 -7.81
C PRO A 191 23.92 -8.30 -7.96
N TYR A 192 24.36 -7.07 -7.65
CA TYR A 192 25.76 -6.68 -7.77
C TYR A 192 26.59 -7.03 -6.52
N THR A 193 25.96 -7.42 -5.41
CA THR A 193 26.67 -7.77 -4.15
C THR A 193 26.46 -9.23 -3.71
N GLU A 194 25.41 -9.92 -4.17
CA GLU A 194 25.01 -11.24 -3.62
C GLU A 194 24.87 -12.38 -4.64
N GLY A 195 25.26 -12.15 -5.90
CA GLY A 195 25.15 -13.14 -6.98
C GLY A 195 23.78 -13.14 -7.67
N ALA A 196 23.64 -13.97 -8.72
CA ALA A 196 22.37 -14.10 -9.43
C ALA A 196 21.36 -14.91 -8.59
N LYS A 197 20.12 -14.42 -8.46
CA LYS A 197 19.08 -15.01 -7.61
C LYS A 197 17.79 -15.25 -8.40
N ALA A 198 17.07 -16.32 -8.08
CA ALA A 198 15.74 -16.60 -8.56
C ALA A 198 14.74 -16.41 -7.41
N VAL A 199 13.77 -15.52 -7.62
CA VAL A 199 12.73 -15.17 -6.64
C VAL A 199 11.40 -15.70 -7.12
N PHE A 200 10.77 -16.56 -6.31
CA PHE A 200 9.48 -17.16 -6.58
C PHE A 200 8.47 -16.68 -5.53
N LYS A 201 7.34 -16.13 -5.99
CA LYS A 201 6.22 -15.68 -5.16
C LYS A 201 5.02 -16.58 -5.40
N PHE A 202 4.50 -17.18 -4.35
CA PHE A 202 3.36 -18.09 -4.38
C PHE A 202 2.18 -17.45 -3.67
N SER A 203 1.14 -17.17 -4.46
CA SER A 203 -0.20 -16.87 -3.94
C SER A 203 -1.00 -18.16 -3.92
N TYR A 204 -1.86 -18.34 -2.92
CA TYR A 204 -2.66 -19.54 -2.80
C TYR A 204 -4.07 -19.27 -2.27
N THR A 205 -4.97 -20.21 -2.58
CA THR A 205 -6.21 -20.47 -1.86
C THR A 205 -6.18 -21.91 -1.36
N SER A 206 -6.70 -22.15 -0.16
CA SER A 206 -6.72 -23.49 0.43
C SER A 206 -8.02 -23.79 1.14
N SER A 207 -8.47 -25.03 1.04
CA SER A 207 -9.69 -25.54 1.66
C SER A 207 -9.44 -26.93 2.24
N TYR A 208 -10.04 -27.21 3.39
CA TYR A 208 -10.00 -28.54 3.98
C TYR A 208 -10.80 -29.53 3.14
N MET A 209 -10.23 -30.71 2.92
CA MET A 209 -10.79 -31.80 2.13
C MET A 209 -10.87 -33.12 2.90
N GLY A 210 -10.57 -33.10 4.21
CA GLY A 210 -10.72 -34.27 5.07
C GLY A 210 -12.17 -34.51 5.48
N THR A 211 -12.38 -35.47 6.37
CA THR A 211 -13.72 -35.81 6.87
C THR A 211 -14.34 -34.61 7.59
N PRO A 212 -15.58 -34.20 7.27
CA PRO A 212 -16.24 -33.10 7.96
C PRO A 212 -16.31 -33.34 9.47
N ASP A 213 -15.56 -32.56 10.24
CA ASP A 213 -15.51 -32.60 11.70
C ASP A 213 -16.31 -31.47 12.36
N GLY A 214 -16.82 -30.55 11.53
CA GLY A 214 -17.60 -29.39 11.92
C GLY A 214 -16.81 -28.19 12.38
N ASN A 215 -15.48 -28.27 12.37
CA ASN A 215 -14.61 -27.13 12.62
C ASN A 215 -14.46 -26.28 11.35
N CYS A 216 -14.01 -25.05 11.52
CA CYS A 216 -13.46 -24.30 10.40
C CYS A 216 -11.96 -24.59 10.36
N HIS A 217 -11.41 -24.72 9.17
CA HIS A 217 -9.99 -25.02 8.97
C HIS A 217 -9.32 -23.88 8.23
N GLY A 218 -8.14 -23.49 8.69
CA GLY A 218 -7.35 -22.41 8.14
C GLY A 218 -5.88 -22.64 8.46
N VAL A 219 -5.03 -22.54 7.44
CA VAL A 219 -3.62 -22.89 7.59
C VAL A 219 -2.81 -21.76 8.24
N LYS A 220 -2.14 -22.10 9.35
CA LYS A 220 -1.23 -21.23 10.11
C LYS A 220 -0.11 -20.69 9.25
N HIS A 221 0.40 -19.53 9.65
CA HIS A 221 1.56 -18.91 9.01
C HIS A 221 2.80 -19.82 9.08
N SER A 222 3.12 -20.32 10.26
CA SER A 222 4.27 -21.22 10.48
C SER A 222 4.12 -22.53 9.70
N THR A 223 2.92 -23.12 9.68
CA THR A 223 2.65 -24.38 8.98
C THR A 223 2.87 -24.25 7.47
N ILE A 224 2.41 -23.16 6.86
CA ILE A 224 2.67 -22.90 5.43
C ILE A 224 4.17 -22.75 5.15
N GLU A 225 4.93 -22.08 6.03
CA GLU A 225 6.38 -21.93 5.88
C GLU A 225 7.11 -23.27 6.03
N GLU A 226 6.68 -24.11 6.98
CA GLU A 226 7.19 -25.48 7.16
C GLU A 226 6.90 -26.35 5.94
N TRP A 227 5.68 -26.31 5.41
CA TRP A 227 5.33 -27.03 4.19
C TRP A 227 6.11 -26.54 2.98
N ALA A 228 6.40 -25.25 2.89
CA ALA A 228 7.26 -24.71 1.84
C ALA A 228 8.71 -25.23 1.95
N LYS A 229 9.25 -25.34 3.17
CA LYS A 229 10.58 -25.93 3.41
C LYS A 229 10.60 -27.43 3.08
N GLU A 230 9.56 -28.17 3.46
CA GLU A 230 9.43 -29.59 3.12
C GLU A 230 9.32 -29.78 1.60
N ALA A 231 8.54 -28.95 0.90
CA ALA A 231 8.42 -28.99 -0.55
C ALA A 231 9.76 -28.67 -1.26
N LEU A 232 10.57 -27.76 -0.70
CA LEU A 232 11.92 -27.49 -1.20
C LEU A 232 12.83 -28.71 -1.06
N TRP A 233 12.79 -29.36 0.11
CA TRP A 233 13.56 -30.57 0.36
C TRP A 233 13.16 -31.70 -0.61
N ARG A 234 11.85 -31.91 -0.83
CA ARG A 234 11.32 -32.87 -1.82
C ARG A 234 11.65 -32.51 -3.27
N SER A 235 11.94 -31.24 -3.54
CA SER A 235 12.40 -30.74 -4.84
C SER A 235 13.93 -30.78 -4.99
N ASP A 236 14.64 -31.54 -4.15
CA ASP A 236 16.11 -31.67 -4.12
C ASP A 236 16.89 -30.36 -3.88
N ILE A 237 16.25 -29.33 -3.31
CA ILE A 237 16.89 -28.08 -2.92
C ILE A 237 16.85 -27.94 -1.40
N PRO A 238 17.99 -28.00 -0.69
CA PRO A 238 17.98 -27.89 0.76
C PRO A 238 17.48 -26.49 1.20
N PRO A 239 16.50 -26.42 2.13
CA PRO A 239 15.94 -25.15 2.60
C PRO A 239 16.97 -24.21 3.23
N SER A 240 18.06 -24.75 3.79
CA SER A 240 19.16 -23.95 4.37
C SER A 240 19.89 -23.07 3.36
N TYR A 241 19.77 -23.37 2.07
CA TYR A 241 20.31 -22.56 0.97
C TYR A 241 19.29 -21.59 0.37
N CYS A 242 18.07 -21.60 0.89
CA CYS A 242 16.99 -20.76 0.40
C CYS A 242 16.57 -19.79 1.49
N LYS A 243 16.11 -18.62 1.08
CA LYS A 243 15.36 -17.74 1.96
C LYS A 243 13.88 -17.99 1.70
N VAL A 244 13.20 -18.56 2.69
CA VAL A 244 11.75 -18.82 2.67
C VAL A 244 11.11 -17.85 3.66
N GLU A 245 10.31 -16.94 3.16
CA GLU A 245 9.60 -15.96 3.98
C GLU A 245 8.13 -15.91 3.56
N LYS A 246 7.23 -15.68 4.51
CA LYS A 246 5.86 -15.29 4.18
C LYS A 246 5.68 -13.80 4.44
N GLU A 247 5.45 -13.02 3.38
CA GLU A 247 5.37 -11.55 3.44
C GLU A 247 4.23 -11.14 4.40
N TRP A 248 4.56 -10.41 5.48
CA TRP A 248 3.62 -10.05 6.55
C TRP A 248 2.36 -9.28 6.10
N TYR A 249 2.40 -8.63 4.93
CA TYR A 249 1.28 -7.83 4.42
C TYR A 249 0.45 -8.53 3.33
N GLU A 250 1.04 -9.49 2.60
CA GLU A 250 0.38 -10.13 1.45
C GLU A 250 0.08 -11.61 1.68
N ASN A 251 0.42 -12.17 2.85
CA ASN A 251 0.18 -13.58 3.22
C ASN A 251 0.63 -14.60 2.12
N LYS A 252 1.62 -14.21 1.30
CA LYS A 252 2.23 -15.00 0.21
C LYS A 252 3.52 -15.64 0.65
N ILE A 253 3.86 -16.80 0.10
CA ILE A 253 5.15 -17.45 0.30
C ILE A 253 6.14 -16.88 -0.72
N VAL A 254 7.31 -16.48 -0.26
CA VAL A 254 8.42 -16.00 -1.09
C VAL A 254 9.60 -16.93 -0.87
N ILE A 255 10.15 -17.43 -1.97
CA ILE A 255 11.31 -18.31 -1.97
C ILE A 255 12.39 -17.67 -2.84
N ILE A 256 13.56 -17.48 -2.26
CA ILE A 256 14.71 -16.90 -2.94
C ILE A 256 15.81 -17.94 -2.95
N ILE A 257 16.32 -18.24 -4.14
CA ILE A 257 17.30 -19.28 -4.40
C ILE A 257 18.45 -18.66 -5.19
N ASP A 258 19.70 -18.97 -4.82
CA ASP A 258 20.85 -18.69 -5.68
C ASP A 258 20.73 -19.39 -7.03
N CYS A 259 20.93 -18.64 -8.12
CA CYS A 259 20.90 -19.20 -9.48
C CYS A 259 21.94 -20.32 -9.64
N ASP A 260 23.09 -20.22 -8.99
CA ASP A 260 24.10 -21.28 -9.00
C ASP A 260 23.58 -22.59 -8.37
N ILE A 261 22.68 -22.49 -7.40
CA ILE A 261 22.07 -23.64 -6.73
C ILE A 261 20.89 -24.14 -7.57
N LEU A 262 20.03 -23.23 -8.02
CA LEU A 262 18.90 -23.56 -8.89
C LEU A 262 19.35 -24.26 -10.17
N TYR A 263 20.29 -23.68 -10.91
CA TYR A 263 20.74 -24.22 -12.20
C TYR A 263 21.56 -25.51 -12.12
N ARG A 264 22.10 -25.86 -10.94
CA ARG A 264 22.66 -27.20 -10.71
C ARG A 264 21.59 -28.29 -10.64
N LYS A 265 20.34 -27.92 -10.33
CA LYS A 265 19.22 -28.85 -10.15
C LYS A 265 18.23 -28.80 -11.30
N CYS A 266 17.86 -27.60 -11.72
CA CYS A 266 16.88 -27.36 -12.77
C CYS A 266 17.37 -26.20 -13.65
N GLN A 267 17.65 -26.49 -14.93
CA GLN A 267 18.17 -25.47 -15.86
C GLN A 267 17.11 -24.43 -16.24
N ASP A 268 15.83 -24.77 -16.16
CA ASP A 268 14.72 -23.86 -16.45
C ASP A 268 13.95 -23.49 -15.17
N PRO A 269 13.99 -22.23 -14.72
CA PRO A 269 13.20 -21.76 -13.57
C PRO A 269 11.69 -22.02 -13.72
N ARG A 270 11.18 -22.15 -14.95
CA ARG A 270 9.78 -22.51 -15.24
C ARG A 270 9.47 -23.91 -14.77
N GLU A 271 10.30 -24.88 -15.17
CA GLU A 271 10.13 -26.28 -14.76
C GLU A 271 10.20 -26.41 -13.24
N PHE A 272 11.11 -25.66 -12.60
CA PHE A 272 11.17 -25.60 -11.15
C PHE A 272 9.88 -25.05 -10.53
N ALA A 273 9.35 -23.91 -11.02
CA ALA A 273 8.12 -23.33 -10.50
C ALA A 273 6.94 -24.31 -10.55
N MET A 274 6.79 -25.05 -11.65
CA MET A 274 5.75 -26.07 -11.79
C MET A 274 5.98 -27.27 -10.88
N HIS A 275 7.21 -27.80 -10.85
CA HIS A 275 7.55 -28.96 -10.05
C HIS A 275 7.39 -28.68 -8.55
N TYR A 276 7.95 -27.56 -8.08
CA TYR A 276 7.84 -27.12 -6.70
C TYR A 276 6.38 -26.89 -6.28
N SER A 277 5.55 -26.29 -7.15
CA SER A 277 4.12 -26.11 -6.85
C SER A 277 3.41 -27.44 -6.64
N LYS A 278 3.71 -28.46 -7.44
CA LYS A 278 3.17 -29.81 -7.26
C LYS A 278 3.64 -30.43 -5.95
N MET A 279 4.90 -30.26 -5.57
CA MET A 279 5.42 -30.75 -4.28
C MET A 279 4.72 -30.07 -3.10
N LEU A 280 4.54 -28.75 -3.15
CA LEU A 280 3.81 -28.01 -2.12
C LEU A 280 2.36 -28.47 -1.98
N GLN A 281 1.68 -28.72 -3.11
CA GLN A 281 0.33 -29.29 -3.11
C GLN A 281 0.28 -30.69 -2.52
N GLN A 282 1.24 -31.55 -2.83
CA GLN A 282 1.32 -32.91 -2.26
C GLN A 282 1.50 -32.87 -0.74
N VAL A 283 2.38 -32.01 -0.23
CA VAL A 283 2.55 -31.81 1.22
C VAL A 283 1.23 -31.36 1.85
N ALA A 284 0.54 -30.38 1.26
CA ALA A 284 -0.76 -29.92 1.77
C ALA A 284 -1.83 -31.04 1.79
N ILE A 285 -1.87 -31.87 0.75
CA ILE A 285 -2.82 -33.00 0.63
C ILE A 285 -2.58 -34.05 1.71
N GLU A 286 -1.33 -34.33 2.08
CA GLU A 286 -0.99 -35.23 3.21
C GLU A 286 -1.57 -34.75 4.55
N HIS A 287 -1.89 -33.45 4.64
CA HIS A 287 -2.56 -32.82 5.78
C HIS A 287 -4.05 -32.53 5.53
N TRP A 288 -4.67 -33.18 4.54
CA TRP A 288 -6.08 -33.01 4.18
C TRP A 288 -6.45 -31.57 3.76
N ILE A 289 -5.48 -30.81 3.25
CA ILE A 289 -5.69 -29.47 2.70
C ILE A 289 -5.53 -29.53 1.19
N ASN A 290 -6.60 -29.20 0.48
CA ASN A 290 -6.51 -28.91 -0.94
C ASN A 290 -5.96 -27.49 -1.11
N MET A 291 -4.92 -27.33 -1.93
CA MET A 291 -4.25 -26.04 -2.16
C MET A 291 -4.14 -25.73 -3.65
N ILE A 292 -4.63 -24.57 -4.05
CA ILE A 292 -4.48 -24.03 -5.41
C ILE A 292 -3.47 -22.90 -5.34
N VAL A 293 -2.48 -22.95 -6.23
CA VAL A 293 -1.31 -22.08 -6.16
C VAL A 293 -1.13 -21.35 -7.48
N GLN A 294 -0.88 -20.04 -7.43
CA GLN A 294 -0.39 -19.24 -8.53
C GLN A 294 1.03 -18.77 -8.23
N VAL A 295 1.95 -19.05 -9.14
CA VAL A 295 3.36 -18.66 -9.01
C VAL A 295 3.67 -17.51 -9.94
N THR A 296 4.42 -16.54 -9.41
CA THR A 296 5.15 -15.56 -10.23
C THR A 296 6.63 -15.67 -9.89
N TYR A 297 7.50 -15.72 -10.89
CA TYR A 297 8.94 -15.79 -10.65
C TYR A 297 9.70 -14.70 -11.40
N GLN A 298 10.84 -14.30 -10.85
CA GLN A 298 11.75 -13.33 -11.42
C GLN A 298 13.20 -13.74 -11.18
N ILE A 299 14.04 -13.57 -12.20
CA ILE A 299 15.49 -13.79 -12.09
C ILE A 299 16.19 -12.43 -12.00
N HIS A 300 17.06 -12.28 -11.01
CA HIS A 300 17.84 -11.08 -10.75
C HIS A 300 19.34 -11.37 -10.95
N GLY A 301 20.05 -10.44 -11.62
CA GLY A 301 21.51 -10.43 -11.73
C GLY A 301 22.13 -11.07 -12.97
N THR A 302 23.44 -10.88 -13.13
CA THR A 302 24.21 -11.44 -14.26
C THR A 302 24.83 -12.77 -13.86
N TYR A 303 24.39 -13.84 -14.52
CA TYR A 303 24.98 -15.17 -14.37
C TYR A 303 26.35 -15.20 -15.07
N ARG A 304 27.45 -15.23 -14.30
CA ARG A 304 28.80 -15.43 -14.86
C ARG A 304 29.11 -16.92 -14.93
N LEU A 305 28.78 -17.55 -16.05
CA LEU A 305 29.40 -18.82 -16.44
C LEU A 305 30.89 -18.57 -16.73
N GLY A 306 31.76 -19.07 -15.86
CA GLY A 306 33.11 -19.47 -16.19
C GLY A 306 34.22 -18.43 -15.98
N TRP A 307 34.92 -18.55 -14.85
CA TRP A 307 36.35 -18.21 -14.77
C TRP A 307 37.09 -19.40 -14.14
N GLY A 308 37.38 -20.40 -14.98
CA GLY A 308 38.65 -21.12 -14.88
C GLY A 308 39.76 -20.18 -15.33
N GLY A 309 40.90 -20.22 -14.65
CA GLY A 309 41.95 -19.19 -14.70
C GLY A 309 42.52 -18.86 -16.07
N GLY A 310 43.05 -17.64 -16.20
CA GLY A 310 43.74 -17.20 -17.41
C GLY A 310 44.14 -15.72 -17.39
N THR A 311 45.45 -15.53 -17.22
CA THR A 311 46.30 -14.33 -17.32
C THR A 311 46.06 -13.38 -18.51
N GLY A 312 46.30 -12.07 -18.28
CA GLY A 312 46.85 -11.10 -19.25
C GLY A 312 45.83 -10.35 -20.15
N GLY A 313 45.94 -9.04 -20.41
CA GLY A 313 47.05 -8.12 -20.18
C GLY A 313 46.65 -6.64 -20.29
N SER A 314 47.55 -5.82 -19.77
CA SER A 314 47.49 -4.36 -19.64
C SER A 314 47.84 -3.61 -20.93
N THR A 315 47.35 -2.37 -21.02
CA THR A 315 48.08 -1.17 -21.45
C THR A 315 47.61 -0.05 -20.52
N GLY A 316 48.39 0.50 -19.57
CA GLY A 316 49.66 1.21 -19.73
C GLY A 316 49.39 2.70 -19.49
N GLU A 317 49.51 3.18 -18.25
CA GLU A 317 50.51 4.17 -17.79
C GLU A 317 50.07 5.65 -17.84
N HIS A 318 49.74 6.23 -16.68
CA HIS A 318 50.56 7.28 -16.06
C HIS A 318 50.04 7.62 -14.64
N LYS A 319 50.89 7.44 -13.63
CA LYS A 319 50.80 8.19 -12.37
C LYS A 319 52.04 9.06 -12.29
N PRO A 320 51.88 10.35 -11.97
CA PRO A 320 52.77 11.01 -11.04
C PRO A 320 51.99 11.50 -9.81
N LYS A 321 52.59 11.34 -8.63
CA LYS A 321 52.27 12.05 -7.37
C LYS A 321 53.50 12.92 -7.04
N PRO A 322 53.49 13.81 -6.03
CA PRO A 322 52.51 14.82 -5.58
C PRO A 322 53.16 16.23 -5.42
N SER A 323 52.40 17.33 -5.35
CA SER A 323 52.75 18.58 -4.61
C SER A 323 51.75 19.71 -4.88
N ASP A 324 51.21 20.23 -3.77
CA ASP A 324 50.85 21.62 -3.42
C ASP A 324 50.03 22.48 -4.41
N GLY A 325 48.81 22.85 -3.97
CA GLY A 325 47.91 23.75 -4.71
C GLY A 325 48.37 25.21 -4.71
N PRO A 326 47.48 26.20 -4.97
CA PRO A 326 46.20 26.15 -5.65
C PRO A 326 46.25 27.02 -6.91
N TYR A 327 46.01 26.48 -8.11
CA TYR A 327 45.84 27.32 -9.30
C TYR A 327 44.80 26.80 -10.28
N VAL A 328 44.26 27.79 -10.97
CA VAL A 328 43.07 27.87 -11.78
C VAL A 328 43.30 27.26 -13.17
N ASP A 329 42.18 26.89 -13.78
CA ASP A 329 41.90 26.77 -15.23
C ASP A 329 42.06 25.42 -15.96
N ASN A 330 40.87 24.81 -16.16
CA ASN A 330 40.27 24.44 -17.43
C ASN A 330 41.01 23.44 -18.35
N TYR A 331 40.63 22.17 -18.19
CA TYR A 331 40.31 21.31 -19.33
C TYR A 331 38.92 20.69 -19.13
N ALA A 332 37.96 21.24 -19.85
CA ALA A 332 36.61 20.76 -19.97
C ALA A 332 36.59 19.37 -20.64
N SER A 333 36.16 18.35 -19.92
CA SER A 333 34.95 17.65 -20.37
C SER A 333 33.81 18.30 -19.60
N GLY A 334 33.33 19.41 -20.16
CA GLY A 334 32.38 20.29 -19.50
C GLY A 334 31.04 19.61 -19.38
N VAL A 335 30.70 19.11 -18.19
CA VAL A 335 29.30 18.82 -17.86
C VAL A 335 28.60 20.17 -17.75
N THR A 336 28.04 20.65 -18.85
CA THR A 336 27.23 21.86 -18.87
C THR A 336 26.03 21.68 -17.93
N PRO A 337 25.83 22.57 -16.94
CA PRO A 337 24.68 22.47 -16.04
C PRO A 337 23.37 22.48 -16.82
N LYS A 338 22.49 21.54 -16.51
CA LYS A 338 21.16 21.43 -17.12
C LYS A 338 20.32 22.63 -16.70
N ASN A 339 19.44 23.10 -17.60
CA ASN A 339 18.59 24.27 -17.30
C ASN A 339 17.53 23.98 -16.22
N ALA A 340 16.94 22.78 -16.22
CA ALA A 340 15.91 22.35 -15.28
C ALA A 340 15.83 20.82 -15.22
N ILE A 341 15.12 20.28 -14.22
CA ILE A 341 14.74 18.86 -14.16
C ILE A 341 13.82 18.52 -15.35
N PRO A 342 14.13 17.49 -16.16
CA PRO A 342 13.33 17.11 -17.33
C PRO A 342 11.97 16.51 -16.96
N GLU A 343 10.97 16.74 -17.81
CA GLU A 343 9.62 16.23 -17.64
C GLU A 343 9.48 14.81 -18.20
N GLU A 344 9.06 13.86 -17.37
CA GLU A 344 8.98 12.44 -17.72
C GLU A 344 7.94 11.70 -16.86
N CYS A 345 6.65 11.97 -17.12
CA CYS A 345 5.53 11.45 -16.34
C CYS A 345 5.47 9.91 -16.28
N ASP A 346 5.83 9.24 -17.37
CA ASP A 346 5.74 7.77 -17.48
C ASP A 346 6.65 7.07 -16.45
N SER A 347 7.76 7.72 -16.09
CA SER A 347 8.72 7.25 -15.11
C SER A 347 8.30 7.55 -13.65
N LEU A 348 7.18 8.27 -13.44
CA LEU A 348 6.61 8.61 -12.13
C LEU A 348 5.15 8.14 -11.99
N PRO A 349 4.90 6.82 -11.93
CA PRO A 349 3.54 6.27 -11.88
C PRO A 349 2.75 6.65 -10.61
N TYR A 350 3.42 7.18 -9.58
CA TYR A 350 2.77 7.68 -8.37
C TYR A 350 2.37 9.16 -8.46
N SER A 351 2.70 9.85 -9.56
CA SER A 351 2.52 11.30 -9.71
C SER A 351 1.06 11.72 -9.46
N ASN A 352 0.09 11.10 -10.14
CA ASN A 352 -1.33 11.46 -9.96
C ASN A 352 -1.81 11.29 -8.51
N LYS A 353 -1.43 10.19 -7.85
CA LYS A 353 -1.79 9.95 -6.45
C LYS A 353 -1.14 10.99 -5.52
N ALA A 354 0.12 11.32 -5.75
CA ALA A 354 0.84 12.31 -4.96
C ALA A 354 0.24 13.72 -5.14
N LYS A 355 -0.13 14.09 -6.37
CA LYS A 355 -0.84 15.34 -6.67
C LYS A 355 -2.20 15.41 -5.98
N SER A 356 -2.99 14.33 -6.03
CA SER A 356 -4.27 14.25 -5.32
C SER A 356 -4.11 14.37 -3.81
N ALA A 357 -3.12 13.70 -3.22
CA ALA A 357 -2.82 13.81 -1.79
C ALA A 357 -2.41 15.25 -1.41
N MET A 358 -1.56 15.89 -2.22
CA MET A 358 -1.21 17.31 -2.01
C MET A 358 -2.45 18.21 -2.08
N LYS A 359 -3.33 17.96 -3.04
CA LYS A 359 -4.59 18.70 -3.17
C LYS A 359 -5.46 18.52 -1.93
N GLU A 360 -5.65 17.30 -1.43
CA GLU A 360 -6.44 17.05 -0.21
C GLU A 360 -5.86 17.75 1.03
N MET A 361 -4.52 17.74 1.18
CA MET A 361 -3.86 18.44 2.28
C MET A 361 -4.05 19.96 2.18
N LEU A 362 -3.96 20.54 0.97
CA LEU A 362 -4.20 21.98 0.76
C LEU A 362 -5.68 22.36 0.93
N ASP A 363 -6.61 21.57 0.37
CA ASP A 363 -8.06 21.78 0.50
C ASP A 363 -8.45 21.77 1.99
N SER A 364 -7.91 20.82 2.75
CA SER A 364 -8.07 20.81 4.19
C SER A 364 -7.51 22.08 4.82
N LEU A 365 -6.25 22.44 4.53
CA LEU A 365 -5.56 23.58 5.14
C LEU A 365 -6.34 24.89 4.91
N PHE A 366 -6.88 25.08 3.71
CA PHE A 366 -7.63 26.28 3.33
C PHE A 366 -9.05 26.30 3.89
N SER A 367 -9.60 25.14 4.24
CA SER A 367 -10.94 25.02 4.85
C SER A 367 -10.96 25.23 6.37
N LEU A 368 -9.79 25.31 7.01
CA LEU A 368 -9.67 25.41 8.47
C LEU A 368 -10.37 26.66 9.02
N LYS A 369 -10.97 26.49 10.19
CA LYS A 369 -11.63 27.59 10.92
C LYS A 369 -11.05 27.69 12.33
N PRO A 370 -10.95 28.90 12.89
CA PRO A 370 -10.48 29.06 14.27
C PRO A 370 -11.43 28.37 15.24
N TYR A 371 -10.88 27.73 16.26
CA TYR A 371 -11.66 27.09 17.31
C TYR A 371 -10.91 27.18 18.65
N LYS A 372 -11.62 27.54 19.72
CA LYS A 372 -11.06 27.51 21.07
C LYS A 372 -11.35 26.16 21.70
N GLY A 373 -10.36 25.27 21.66
CA GLY A 373 -10.42 23.98 22.34
C GLY A 373 -10.11 24.10 23.83
N ALA A 374 -10.36 23.02 24.57
CA ALA A 374 -10.02 22.93 25.98
C ALA A 374 -8.50 22.78 26.24
N LYS A 375 -7.75 22.21 25.29
CA LYS A 375 -6.32 21.89 25.41
C LYS A 375 -5.42 22.82 24.60
N TYR A 376 -5.87 23.26 23.43
CA TYR A 376 -5.13 24.12 22.51
C TYR A 376 -6.03 25.20 21.90
N ASN A 377 -5.42 26.33 21.54
CA ASN A 377 -6.02 27.28 20.61
C ASN A 377 -5.78 26.80 19.19
N TYR A 378 -6.85 26.66 18.42
CA TYR A 378 -6.75 26.33 17.00
C TYR A 378 -6.97 27.58 16.16
N ILE A 379 -6.07 27.81 15.22
CA ILE A 379 -6.06 28.96 14.32
C ILE A 379 -6.44 28.54 12.90
N ASP A 380 -6.84 29.51 12.08
CA ASP A 380 -6.91 29.29 10.64
C ASP A 380 -5.57 29.58 9.94
N PHE A 381 -5.50 29.21 8.66
CA PHE A 381 -4.28 29.38 7.88
C PHE A 381 -3.93 30.86 7.62
N SER A 382 -4.90 31.78 7.58
CA SER A 382 -4.64 33.21 7.40
C SER A 382 -3.94 33.80 8.62
N GLN A 383 -4.35 33.38 9.81
CA GLN A 383 -3.69 33.73 11.07
C GLN A 383 -2.26 33.18 11.12
N TYR A 384 -2.03 31.95 10.66
CA TYR A 384 -0.68 31.39 10.57
C TYR A 384 0.23 32.19 9.61
N LYS A 385 -0.25 32.56 8.42
CA LYS A 385 0.52 33.43 7.49
C LYS A 385 0.87 34.77 8.13
N LYS A 386 -0.03 35.33 8.95
CA LYS A 386 0.23 36.58 9.67
C LYS A 386 1.36 36.43 10.68
N ILE A 387 1.40 35.33 11.44
CA ILE A 387 2.48 35.02 12.38
C ILE A 387 3.83 34.92 11.65
N ILE A 388 3.89 34.22 10.52
CA ILE A 388 5.12 34.13 9.72
C ILE A 388 5.57 35.51 9.24
N LYS A 389 4.65 36.35 8.75
CA LYS A 389 4.98 37.71 8.29
C LYS A 389 5.50 38.60 9.43
N GLU A 390 4.92 38.47 10.62
CA GLU A 390 5.35 39.23 11.81
C GLU A 390 6.72 38.78 12.35
N HIS A 391 7.13 37.55 12.03
CA HIS A 391 8.36 36.92 12.51
C HIS A 391 9.14 36.23 11.36
N GLY A 392 9.33 36.93 10.23
CA GLY A 392 9.82 36.34 8.97
C GLY A 392 11.28 35.89 8.95
N ASN A 393 12.05 36.12 10.01
CA ASN A 393 13.45 35.71 10.15
C ASN A 393 13.63 34.39 10.92
N ILE A 394 12.54 33.78 11.37
CA ILE A 394 12.55 32.51 12.09
C ILE A 394 11.58 31.53 11.43
N GLU A 395 11.91 30.25 11.53
CA GLU A 395 11.04 29.17 11.09
C GLU A 395 9.91 28.95 12.10
N HIS A 396 8.69 28.76 11.61
CA HIS A 396 7.51 28.40 12.40
C HIS A 396 6.95 27.09 11.88
N ALA A 397 6.56 26.20 12.78
CA ALA A 397 5.92 24.93 12.45
C ALA A 397 4.63 24.76 13.24
N SER A 398 3.66 24.07 12.64
CA SER A 398 2.36 23.79 13.22
C SER A 398 1.85 22.43 12.78
N ALA A 399 1.16 21.74 13.69
CA ALA A 399 0.52 20.46 13.42
C ALA A 399 -0.93 20.66 12.98
N ILE A 400 -1.33 19.91 11.95
CA ILE A 400 -2.72 19.74 11.55
C ILE A 400 -3.19 18.41 12.12
N GLU A 401 -4.20 18.45 12.98
CA GLU A 401 -4.78 17.31 13.66
C GLU A 401 -6.13 16.90 13.07
N VAL A 402 -6.46 15.61 13.11
CA VAL A 402 -7.75 15.03 12.70
C VAL A 402 -8.40 14.28 13.85
N TYR A 403 -9.70 14.51 14.06
CA TYR A 403 -10.53 13.88 15.10
C TYR A 403 -11.70 13.11 14.47
N ASP A 404 -12.41 12.30 15.28
CA ASP A 404 -13.38 11.23 14.91
C ASP A 404 -14.42 11.55 13.82
N ASP A 405 -14.70 12.83 13.54
CA ASP A 405 -15.59 13.30 12.46
C ASP A 405 -14.83 13.66 11.15
N ASN A 406 -13.56 13.26 11.01
CA ASN A 406 -12.66 13.77 9.96
C ASN A 406 -12.53 15.32 9.98
N ARG A 407 -12.76 15.95 11.13
CA ARG A 407 -12.59 17.40 11.30
C ARG A 407 -11.12 17.73 11.54
N HIS A 408 -10.60 18.67 10.77
CA HIS A 408 -9.21 19.08 10.84
C HIS A 408 -9.06 20.38 11.62
N TYR A 409 -8.02 20.46 12.45
CA TYR A 409 -7.68 21.66 13.21
C TYR A 409 -6.19 21.95 13.12
N MET A 410 -5.81 23.23 13.06
CA MET A 410 -4.42 23.66 13.08
C MET A 410 -4.06 24.23 14.45
N VAL A 411 -3.06 23.65 15.10
CA VAL A 411 -2.59 24.09 16.41
C VAL A 411 -1.80 25.40 16.26
N GLU A 412 -2.05 26.39 17.10
CA GLU A 412 -1.25 27.62 17.12
C GLU A 412 0.25 27.28 17.29
N PRO A 413 1.16 27.81 16.43
CA PRO A 413 2.59 27.49 16.50
C PRO A 413 3.19 27.90 17.85
N GLU A 414 4.13 27.09 18.35
CA GLU A 414 4.80 27.38 19.62
C GLU A 414 5.65 28.65 19.53
N LYS A 415 5.57 29.50 20.55
CA LYS A 415 6.38 30.73 20.62
C LYS A 415 7.85 30.38 20.94
N GLY A 416 8.78 30.79 20.09
CA GLY A 416 10.23 30.77 20.38
C GLY A 416 11.09 29.83 19.54
N GLY A 417 10.90 29.80 18.21
CA GLY A 417 11.79 29.09 17.28
C GLY A 417 13.21 29.69 17.20
N LEU A 418 14.19 28.87 16.82
CA LEU A 418 15.51 29.32 16.35
C LEU A 418 15.40 29.70 14.86
N SER A 419 16.40 30.39 14.30
CA SER A 419 16.37 30.83 12.88
C SER A 419 16.26 29.68 11.87
N ASP A 420 16.57 28.45 12.28
CA ASP A 420 16.75 27.27 11.44
C ASP A 420 15.97 26.03 11.92
N ARG A 421 15.16 26.17 13.00
CA ARG A 421 14.38 25.07 13.61
C ARG A 421 13.15 25.59 14.36
N ALA A 422 11.96 25.15 13.97
CA ALA A 422 10.74 25.32 14.75
C ALA A 422 10.46 24.14 15.66
N LYS A 423 9.99 24.43 16.88
CA LYS A 423 9.38 23.43 17.76
C LYS A 423 7.93 23.22 17.37
N TYR A 424 7.49 21.97 17.38
CA TYR A 424 6.10 21.62 17.17
C TYR A 424 5.77 20.32 17.90
N HIS A 425 4.55 20.23 18.41
CA HIS A 425 4.00 19.01 19.00
C HIS A 425 3.48 18.08 17.90
N TYR A 426 3.68 16.78 18.05
CA TYR A 426 3.04 15.76 17.22
C TYR A 426 2.59 14.57 18.09
N GLY A 427 1.49 13.94 17.71
CA GLY A 427 0.86 12.85 18.46
C GLY A 427 -0.15 12.05 17.61
N PRO A 428 -1.03 11.26 18.22
CA PRO A 428 -1.88 10.30 17.49
C PRO A 428 -2.88 10.96 16.55
N TYR A 429 -3.27 12.19 16.82
CA TYR A 429 -4.19 12.95 15.97
C TYR A 429 -3.49 13.71 14.85
N THR A 430 -2.16 13.83 14.87
CA THR A 430 -1.44 14.61 13.86
C THR A 430 -1.51 13.94 12.50
N LYS A 431 -2.11 14.64 11.52
CA LYS A 431 -2.25 14.20 10.14
C LYS A 431 -1.10 14.70 9.27
N TYR A 432 -0.70 15.96 9.39
CA TYR A 432 0.52 16.48 8.74
C TYR A 432 1.05 17.72 9.45
N ILE A 433 2.30 18.06 9.16
CA ILE A 433 2.96 19.27 9.67
C ILE A 433 3.01 20.32 8.56
N ILE A 434 2.88 21.60 8.91
CA ILE A 434 3.20 22.73 8.03
C ILE A 434 4.29 23.58 8.67
N HIS A 435 5.27 24.00 7.89
CA HIS A 435 6.33 24.93 8.33
C HIS A 435 6.81 25.83 7.19
N ASN A 436 7.61 26.85 7.50
CA ASN A 436 8.19 27.78 6.52
C ASN A 436 9.71 27.83 6.61
N HIS A 437 10.40 28.02 5.48
CA HIS A 437 11.83 28.29 5.47
C HIS A 437 12.09 29.79 5.29
N PRO A 438 12.75 30.49 6.23
CA PRO A 438 13.01 31.94 6.13
C PRO A 438 13.81 32.36 4.89
N ASN A 439 14.59 31.44 4.33
CA ASN A 439 15.39 31.63 3.11
C ASN A 439 14.68 31.18 1.83
N PHE A 440 13.39 30.83 1.91
CA PHE A 440 12.54 30.45 0.77
C PHE A 440 13.02 29.18 0.01
N THR A 441 13.76 28.29 0.67
CA THR A 441 14.26 27.06 0.04
C THR A 441 13.25 25.92 0.10
N PRO A 442 13.26 24.99 -0.88
CA PRO A 442 12.48 23.75 -0.80
C PRO A 442 12.79 22.91 0.45
N PRO A 443 12.07 21.80 0.70
CA PRO A 443 12.41 20.85 1.76
C PRO A 443 13.89 20.45 1.72
N SER A 444 14.47 20.26 2.89
CA SER A 444 15.85 19.91 3.18
C SER A 444 16.00 18.44 3.60
N ALA A 445 17.25 17.98 3.79
CA ALA A 445 17.50 16.65 4.33
C ALA A 445 16.97 16.50 5.77
N LYS A 446 16.97 17.61 6.54
CA LYS A 446 16.40 17.64 7.88
C LYS A 446 14.88 17.45 7.89
N ASP A 447 14.17 18.03 6.93
CA ASP A 447 12.70 17.88 6.84
C ASP A 447 12.31 16.45 6.48
N LEU A 448 13.08 15.84 5.57
CA LEU A 448 12.96 14.42 5.25
C LEU A 448 13.22 13.55 6.47
N LEU A 449 14.29 13.81 7.23
CA LEU A 449 14.60 13.08 8.46
C LEU A 449 13.48 13.18 9.50
N ASN A 450 12.97 14.39 9.73
CA ASN A 450 11.91 14.65 10.70
C ASN A 450 10.60 13.94 10.31
N LEU A 451 10.24 13.92 9.01
CA LEU A 451 9.08 13.19 8.54
C LEU A 451 9.26 11.67 8.70
N CYS A 452 10.44 11.14 8.39
CA CYS A 452 10.76 9.73 8.60
C CYS A 452 10.71 9.34 10.09
N LEU A 453 11.18 10.20 10.99
CA LEU A 453 11.06 10.03 12.44
C LEU A 453 9.59 9.97 12.87
N ALA A 454 8.76 10.90 12.39
CA ALA A 454 7.33 10.90 12.68
C ALA A 454 6.64 9.62 12.17
N ALA A 455 7.03 9.14 10.98
CA ALA A 455 6.52 7.88 10.45
C ALA A 455 6.95 6.67 11.31
N ALA A 456 8.18 6.68 11.84
CA ALA A 456 8.71 5.65 12.73
C ALA A 456 8.11 5.66 14.14
N ASN A 457 7.57 6.79 14.58
CA ASN A 457 6.99 6.91 15.92
C ASN A 457 5.61 6.20 15.99
N PRO A 458 5.43 5.23 16.90
CA PRO A 458 4.16 4.50 17.06
C PRO A 458 3.02 5.39 17.55
N GLU A 459 3.30 6.51 18.22
CA GLU A 459 2.29 7.45 18.70
C GLU A 459 1.75 8.34 17.59
N CYS A 460 2.36 8.38 16.40
CA CYS A 460 1.98 9.30 15.32
C CYS A 460 1.12 8.63 14.24
N THR A 461 0.18 7.77 14.61
CA THR A 461 -0.48 6.80 13.69
C THR A 461 -1.15 7.42 12.45
N ASN A 462 -1.55 8.69 12.51
CA ASN A 462 -2.25 9.38 11.43
C ASN A 462 -1.37 10.22 10.50
N ILE A 463 -0.05 10.33 10.74
CA ILE A 463 0.84 11.19 9.94
C ILE A 463 0.90 10.72 8.48
N CYS A 464 0.65 11.63 7.55
CA CYS A 464 0.66 11.40 6.10
C CYS A 464 1.63 12.32 5.34
N GLY A 465 2.22 13.34 5.96
CA GLY A 465 3.18 14.21 5.28
C GLY A 465 3.62 15.45 6.05
N SER A 466 4.41 16.28 5.37
CA SER A 466 4.81 17.63 5.80
C SER A 466 4.73 18.60 4.62
N ILE A 467 4.29 19.83 4.87
CA ILE A 467 4.22 20.93 3.91
C ILE A 467 5.25 22.00 4.29
N VAL A 468 6.06 22.42 3.33
CA VAL A 468 6.88 23.63 3.38
C VAL A 468 6.17 24.73 2.60
N PHE A 469 5.76 25.77 3.31
CA PHE A 469 5.25 27.01 2.75
C PHE A 469 6.43 27.94 2.45
N ILE A 470 6.61 28.28 1.17
CA ILE A 470 7.73 29.10 0.71
C ILE A 470 7.30 30.56 0.63
N ASP A 471 6.29 30.84 -0.18
CA ASP A 471 5.73 32.17 -0.39
C ASP A 471 4.20 32.07 -0.46
N GLU A 472 3.50 33.19 -0.68
CA GLU A 472 2.03 33.24 -0.66
C GLU A 472 1.32 32.20 -1.53
N ASN A 473 2.01 31.71 -2.56
CA ASN A 473 1.47 30.89 -3.63
C ASN A 473 2.20 29.56 -3.83
N THR A 474 3.39 29.36 -3.24
CA THR A 474 4.22 28.18 -3.48
C THR A 474 4.35 27.30 -2.26
N TYR A 475 4.03 26.02 -2.46
CA TYR A 475 4.04 24.98 -1.45
C TYR A 475 4.83 23.78 -1.95
N TYR A 476 5.67 23.19 -1.09
CA TYR A 476 6.22 21.86 -1.30
C TYR A 476 5.66 20.92 -0.26
N ALA A 477 5.47 19.66 -0.61
CA ALA A 477 5.09 18.62 0.33
C ALA A 477 5.97 17.39 0.17
N LEU A 478 6.37 16.85 1.33
CA LEU A 478 6.87 15.49 1.47
C LEU A 478 5.69 14.63 1.91
N ILE A 479 5.21 13.74 1.04
CA ILE A 479 3.99 12.95 1.26
C ILE A 479 4.37 11.49 1.51
N ILE A 480 3.96 10.95 2.65
CA ILE A 480 4.16 9.54 2.98
C ILE A 480 3.16 8.71 2.18
N ASN A 481 3.65 8.02 1.16
CA ASN A 481 2.87 7.03 0.42
C ASN A 481 2.93 5.65 1.09
N ASP A 482 4.00 5.39 1.85
CA ASP A 482 4.23 4.16 2.60
C ASP A 482 4.96 4.50 3.90
N ARG A 483 4.21 4.43 5.01
CA ARG A 483 4.71 4.76 6.34
C ARG A 483 5.86 3.86 6.78
N ASN A 484 5.80 2.56 6.45
CA ASN A 484 6.82 1.61 6.87
C ASN A 484 8.13 1.87 6.14
N LYS A 485 8.06 2.28 4.87
CA LYS A 485 9.25 2.71 4.12
C LYS A 485 9.84 4.01 4.65
N ALA A 486 9.01 4.99 4.98
CA ALA A 486 9.48 6.23 5.60
C ALA A 486 10.12 5.95 6.97
N ALA A 487 9.51 5.07 7.78
CA ALA A 487 10.05 4.63 9.06
C ALA A 487 11.35 3.83 8.93
N ALA A 488 11.48 2.99 7.89
CA ALA A 488 12.72 2.26 7.62
C ALA A 488 13.83 3.21 7.14
N MET A 489 13.48 4.18 6.28
CA MET A 489 14.41 5.20 5.82
C MET A 489 14.96 6.03 6.98
N PHE A 490 14.18 6.30 8.03
CA PHE A 490 14.70 6.97 9.23
C PHE A 490 15.99 6.32 9.73
N LYS A 491 16.03 4.99 9.84
CA LYS A 491 17.23 4.25 10.31
C LYS A 491 18.41 4.37 9.36
N GLU A 492 18.15 4.54 8.07
CA GLU A 492 19.20 4.71 7.05
C GLU A 492 19.82 6.11 7.08
N ILE A 493 19.06 7.12 7.49
CA ILE A 493 19.48 8.53 7.40
C ILE A 493 19.61 9.26 8.75
N GLU A 494 19.26 8.63 9.88
CA GLU A 494 19.28 9.26 11.21
C GLU A 494 20.64 9.85 11.60
N ASN A 495 21.73 9.23 11.14
CA ASN A 495 23.09 9.68 11.38
C ASN A 495 23.74 10.39 10.18
N GLU A 496 22.97 10.65 9.12
CA GLU A 496 23.46 11.12 7.82
C GLU A 496 23.13 12.60 7.53
N VAL A 497 22.39 13.26 8.43
CA VAL A 497 22.04 14.68 8.31
C VAL A 497 22.91 15.51 9.25
N ASP A 498 23.45 16.61 8.75
CA ASP A 498 24.22 17.58 9.51
C ASP A 498 23.27 18.59 10.17
N ASP A 499 23.36 18.67 11.50
CA ASP A 499 22.45 19.50 12.29
C ASP A 499 22.73 21.01 12.16
N THR A 500 23.89 21.42 11.64
CA THR A 500 24.26 22.84 11.47
C THR A 500 23.83 23.37 10.11
N THR A 501 23.88 22.52 9.08
CA THR A 501 23.56 22.90 7.69
C THR A 501 22.19 22.42 7.21
N ASN A 502 21.54 21.53 7.97
CA ASN A 502 20.27 20.86 7.63
C ASN A 502 20.33 20.03 6.31
N ASP A 503 21.52 19.75 5.78
CA ASP A 503 21.76 18.93 4.57
C ASP A 503 22.46 17.60 4.94
N PHE A 504 22.65 16.71 3.96
CA PHE A 504 23.39 15.46 4.13
C PHE A 504 24.87 15.72 4.43
N LYS A 505 25.45 14.95 5.36
CA LYS A 505 26.87 15.03 5.74
C LYS A 505 27.78 14.74 4.55
N LEU A 506 28.82 15.56 4.37
CA LEU A 506 29.72 15.54 3.20
C LEU A 506 30.47 14.20 3.00
N ASP A 507 30.77 13.47 4.07
CA ASP A 507 31.48 12.18 4.06
C ASP A 507 30.58 10.97 4.36
N GLY A 508 29.28 11.22 4.52
CA GLY A 508 28.26 10.22 4.83
C GLY A 508 27.91 9.29 3.67
N LYS A 509 27.20 8.19 3.99
CA LYS A 509 26.56 7.28 3.03
C LYS A 509 25.71 8.05 2.01
N CYS A 510 24.92 9.03 2.44
CA CYS A 510 24.06 9.80 1.53
C CYS A 510 24.88 10.64 0.55
N SER A 511 25.95 11.31 1.01
CA SER A 511 26.83 12.10 0.12
C SER A 511 27.56 11.21 -0.88
N LYS A 512 28.00 10.01 -0.48
CA LYS A 512 28.58 9.02 -1.42
C LYS A 512 27.61 8.63 -2.53
N VAL A 513 26.32 8.43 -2.21
CA VAL A 513 25.28 8.16 -3.21
C VAL A 513 25.12 9.36 -4.16
N LEU A 514 25.09 10.58 -3.63
CA LEU A 514 24.93 11.80 -4.44
C LEU A 514 26.14 12.04 -5.35
N GLU A 515 27.36 11.76 -4.90
CA GLU A 515 28.58 11.87 -5.70
C GLU A 515 28.60 10.86 -6.87
N LEU A 516 28.09 9.64 -6.68
CA LEU A 516 27.96 8.64 -7.76
C LEU A 516 27.07 9.15 -8.93
N TYR A 517 26.12 10.04 -8.64
CA TYR A 517 25.19 10.59 -9.64
C TYR A 517 25.37 12.09 -9.85
N LYS A 518 26.52 12.66 -9.48
CA LYS A 518 26.75 14.11 -9.50
C LYS A 518 26.48 14.78 -10.85
N GLU A 519 26.81 14.12 -11.94
CA GLU A 519 26.53 14.61 -13.29
C GLU A 519 25.03 14.71 -13.58
N ASN A 520 24.22 13.83 -12.98
CA ASN A 520 22.77 13.87 -13.07
C ASN A 520 22.14 14.97 -12.22
N LEU A 521 22.84 15.43 -11.18
CA LEU A 521 22.41 16.44 -10.22
C LEU A 521 22.87 17.86 -10.57
N ASN A 522 23.55 18.04 -11.71
CA ASN A 522 24.08 19.34 -12.12
C ASN A 522 23.03 20.20 -12.84
N PHE A 523 22.40 21.12 -12.12
CA PHE A 523 21.42 22.07 -12.63
C PHE A 523 21.81 23.52 -12.35
N LYS A 524 21.28 24.48 -13.12
CA LYS A 524 21.49 25.91 -12.87
C LYS A 524 20.78 26.41 -11.60
N SER A 525 19.66 25.80 -11.25
CA SER A 525 18.82 26.19 -10.10
C SER A 525 19.26 25.43 -8.84
N SER A 526 19.55 26.15 -7.76
CA SER A 526 19.84 25.55 -6.44
C SER A 526 18.63 24.82 -5.85
N HIS A 527 17.41 25.25 -6.17
CA HIS A 527 16.18 24.55 -5.76
C HIS A 527 16.03 23.21 -6.47
N ASP A 528 16.33 23.16 -7.78
CA ASP A 528 16.30 21.91 -8.54
C ASP A 528 17.39 20.96 -8.06
N ILE A 529 18.57 21.47 -7.71
CA ILE A 529 19.64 20.67 -7.08
C ILE A 529 19.15 20.06 -5.75
N ALA A 530 18.56 20.86 -4.86
CA ALA A 530 18.07 20.38 -3.57
C ALA A 530 17.00 19.29 -3.73
N ILE A 531 16.01 19.53 -4.59
CA ILE A 531 14.93 18.58 -4.88
C ILE A 531 15.48 17.31 -5.56
N ALA A 532 16.40 17.44 -6.52
CA ALA A 532 17.05 16.32 -7.18
C ALA A 532 17.83 15.44 -6.19
N ARG A 533 18.57 16.05 -5.27
CA ARG A 533 19.30 15.34 -4.20
C ARG A 533 18.35 14.58 -3.29
N LEU A 534 17.29 15.22 -2.78
CA LEU A 534 16.28 14.55 -1.97
C LEU A 534 15.59 13.41 -2.73
N SER A 535 15.17 13.64 -3.97
CA SER A 535 14.50 12.61 -4.79
C SER A 535 15.43 11.42 -5.07
N THR A 536 16.73 11.66 -5.20
CA THR A 536 17.75 10.62 -5.37
C THR A 536 17.88 9.79 -4.11
N ILE A 537 18.00 10.43 -2.93
CA ILE A 537 18.13 9.73 -1.65
C ILE A 537 16.84 8.97 -1.28
N ILE A 538 15.67 9.58 -1.50
CA ILE A 538 14.38 8.92 -1.30
C ILE A 538 14.24 7.71 -2.21
N ASN A 539 14.64 7.82 -3.48
CA ASN A 539 14.61 6.68 -4.40
C ASN A 539 15.63 5.60 -4.00
N HIS A 540 16.84 6.01 -3.61
CA HIS A 540 17.93 5.11 -3.23
C HIS A 540 17.58 4.25 -2.01
N PHE A 541 16.98 4.86 -0.99
CA PHE A 541 16.51 4.14 0.20
C PHE A 541 15.07 3.66 0.09
N ASN A 542 14.41 3.85 -1.06
CA ASN A 542 13.01 3.54 -1.28
C ASN A 542 12.13 4.07 -0.13
N GLY A 543 12.29 5.35 0.19
CA GLY A 543 11.72 6.00 1.37
C GLY A 543 10.20 6.08 1.40
N GLY A 544 9.52 5.71 0.30
CA GLY A 544 8.06 5.74 0.23
C GLY A 544 7.48 7.15 0.32
N ILE A 545 8.30 8.19 0.11
CA ILE A 545 7.91 9.59 0.20
C ILE A 545 7.87 10.17 -1.22
N SER A 546 6.83 10.94 -1.53
CA SER A 546 6.75 11.73 -2.76
C SER A 546 7.10 13.18 -2.46
N ILE A 547 7.76 13.85 -3.40
CA ILE A 547 7.96 15.29 -3.34
C ILE A 547 6.99 15.93 -4.33
N VAL A 548 6.12 16.82 -3.86
CA VAL A 548 5.16 17.53 -4.71
C VAL A 548 5.26 19.02 -4.48
N LYS A 549 5.40 19.79 -5.55
CA LYS A 549 5.24 21.25 -5.53
C LYS A 549 3.84 21.60 -6.01
N CYS A 550 3.20 22.55 -5.34
CA CYS A 550 2.03 23.25 -5.81
C CYS A 550 2.38 24.73 -5.96
N HIS A 551 2.07 25.32 -7.11
CA HIS A 551 2.12 26.77 -7.30
C HIS A 551 0.73 27.27 -7.67
N ILE A 552 0.21 28.22 -6.89
CA ILE A 552 -1.16 28.73 -7.02
C ILE A 552 -1.10 30.12 -7.66
N THR A 553 -1.59 30.22 -8.89
CA THR A 553 -1.89 31.52 -9.52
C THR A 553 -3.41 31.65 -9.67
N ASP A 554 -3.94 31.64 -10.88
CA ASP A 554 -5.39 31.54 -11.13
C ASP A 554 -5.88 30.08 -11.07
N LYS A 555 -4.99 29.12 -11.32
CA LYS A 555 -5.20 27.68 -11.15
C LYS A 555 -4.02 27.08 -10.40
N SER A 556 -4.27 26.03 -9.62
CA SER A 556 -3.22 25.28 -8.93
C SER A 556 -2.47 24.39 -9.92
N ASP A 557 -1.16 24.62 -10.03
CA ASP A 557 -0.24 23.78 -10.82
C ASP A 557 0.53 22.84 -9.90
N TYR A 558 0.45 21.54 -10.17
CA TYR A 558 1.08 20.51 -9.34
C TYR A 558 2.17 19.79 -10.11
N THR A 559 3.38 19.78 -9.54
CA THR A 559 4.58 19.13 -10.09
C THR A 559 5.07 18.09 -9.07
N THR A 560 5.13 16.82 -9.44
CA THR A 560 5.76 15.74 -8.66
C THR A 560 7.23 15.58 -9.06
N TYR A 561 8.15 15.56 -8.10
CA TYR A 561 9.55 15.29 -8.37
C TYR A 561 9.93 13.88 -7.95
N GLY A 562 10.80 13.26 -8.75
CA GLY A 562 11.37 11.96 -8.46
C GLY A 562 12.69 11.77 -9.20
N SER A 563 13.15 10.53 -9.24
CA SER A 563 14.27 10.13 -10.08
C SER A 563 13.95 8.78 -10.73
N GLU A 564 14.52 8.55 -11.90
CA GLU A 564 14.47 7.24 -12.55
C GLU A 564 15.04 6.16 -11.62
N LYS A 565 14.40 4.99 -11.55
CA LYS A 565 14.77 3.94 -10.60
C LYS A 565 16.19 3.39 -10.78
N ILE A 566 16.77 3.48 -11.98
CA ILE A 566 18.05 2.84 -12.32
C ILE A 566 19.16 3.88 -12.48
N SER A 567 18.93 4.90 -13.30
CA SER A 567 19.94 5.93 -13.57
C SER A 567 20.03 6.99 -12.47
N TYR A 568 19.04 7.03 -11.57
CA TYR A 568 18.81 8.11 -10.61
C TYR A 568 18.77 9.50 -11.26
N LYS A 569 18.50 9.56 -12.57
CA LYS A 569 18.29 10.81 -13.29
C LYS A 569 17.05 11.48 -12.70
N PRO A 570 17.18 12.71 -12.17
CA PRO A 570 16.04 13.46 -11.65
C PRO A 570 15.05 13.73 -12.78
N ILE A 571 13.77 13.57 -12.48
CA ILE A 571 12.65 13.76 -13.41
C ILE A 571 11.49 14.43 -12.69
N LYS A 572 10.64 15.13 -13.43
CA LYS A 572 9.42 15.72 -12.90
C LYS A 572 8.19 15.29 -13.68
N CYS A 573 7.18 14.95 -12.90
CA CYS A 573 5.74 14.93 -13.11
C CYS A 573 5.14 16.22 -12.55
#